data_AF-Q1GFP7-F1
#
_entry.id   AF-Q1GFP7-F1
#
_cell.length_a   1.000
_cell.length_b   1.000
_cell.length_c   1.000
_cell.angle_alpha   90.00
_cell.angle_beta   90.00
_cell.angle_gamma   90.00
#
_symmetry.space_group_name_H-M   'P 1'
#
loop_
_entity.id
_entity.type
_entity.pdbx_description
1 polymer ?
#
loop_
_entity_poly.entity_id
_entity_poly.type
_entity_poly.pdbx_seq_one_letter_code
_entity_poly.pdbx_strand_id
1 'polypeptide(L)'
;MLLDHTTAFTDYQPVDLLLDLRSGDAEAQANARLRPQNGGVLPGTLIETGSGFKQARALRPGDMVQTFDGGLREVVNVRHSVPRLTAMVHVPAGALGNDAALELPSDAIVAIEGDLALDLFDLPVVTAKLVALIGYNGITTALPERLARIHIECAEEELVWCEGGMVLNAAEAETEGFYELLDLAETRQIVEAGRIEATETFEIDEDAEDADFFGVEAAPAPAFDPIDLLFGRYAA
;
A
#
# COMPACT_ATOMS: atom_id res chain seq x y z
N MET A 1 -19.53 82.46 -7.67
CA MET A 1 -19.25 81.39 -6.69
C MET A 1 -17.98 80.69 -7.13
N LEU A 2 -16.85 81.02 -6.51
CA LEU A 2 -15.60 80.25 -6.64
C LEU A 2 -15.56 79.29 -5.46
N LEU A 3 -15.45 77.99 -5.74
CA LEU A 3 -15.21 76.95 -4.75
C LEU A 3 -13.71 76.67 -4.70
N ASP A 4 -13.13 76.82 -3.52
CA ASP A 4 -11.73 76.54 -3.19
C ASP A 4 -11.43 75.04 -3.36
N HIS A 5 -10.33 74.73 -4.05
CA HIS A 5 -9.99 73.42 -4.58
C HIS A 5 -8.79 72.78 -3.84
N THR A 6 -8.48 73.24 -2.62
CA THR A 6 -7.21 72.94 -1.94
C THR A 6 -7.36 72.16 -0.63
N THR A 7 -8.45 71.42 -0.42
CA THR A 7 -8.63 70.59 0.81
C THR A 7 -9.22 69.20 0.56
N ALA A 8 -9.11 68.65 -0.66
CA ALA A 8 -9.75 67.37 -0.99
C ALA A 8 -8.78 66.21 -1.31
N PHE A 9 -7.50 66.30 -0.94
CA PHE A 9 -6.50 65.26 -1.26
C PHE A 9 -5.85 64.57 -0.06
N THR A 10 -6.06 65.03 1.18
CA THR A 10 -5.44 64.43 2.37
C THR A 10 -6.18 63.22 2.94
N ASP A 11 -7.40 62.93 2.50
CA ASP A 11 -8.21 61.81 3.00
C ASP A 11 -8.22 60.59 2.06
N TYR A 12 -7.46 60.63 0.95
CA TYR A 12 -7.39 59.50 0.04
C TYR A 12 -6.24 58.58 0.45
N GLN A 13 -6.52 57.62 1.33
CA GLN A 13 -5.65 56.45 1.46
C GLN A 13 -5.78 55.61 0.18
N PRO A 14 -4.69 55.39 -0.57
CA PRO A 14 -4.75 54.55 -1.76
C PRO A 14 -5.15 53.13 -1.35
N VAL A 15 -6.16 52.59 -2.03
CA VAL A 15 -6.71 51.24 -1.79
C VAL A 15 -5.63 50.15 -1.90
N ASP A 16 -4.55 50.42 -2.64
CA ASP A 16 -3.38 49.54 -2.76
C ASP A 16 -2.72 49.24 -1.41
N LEU A 17 -2.66 50.20 -0.49
CA LEU A 17 -2.01 49.99 0.81
C LEU A 17 -2.82 49.09 1.75
N LEU A 18 -4.15 49.02 1.55
CA LEU A 18 -5.05 48.16 2.32
C LEU A 18 -5.12 46.72 1.78
N LEU A 19 -4.79 46.52 0.50
CA LEU A 19 -4.71 45.20 -0.11
C LEU A 19 -3.40 44.50 0.26
N ASP A 20 -2.28 45.22 0.25
CA ASP A 20 -0.96 44.63 0.47
C ASP A 20 -0.74 44.07 1.88
N LEU A 21 -1.40 44.68 2.89
CA LEU A 21 -1.33 44.23 4.28
C LEU A 21 -2.14 42.96 4.57
N ARG A 22 -3.01 42.51 3.66
CA ARG A 22 -3.74 41.24 3.78
C ARG A 22 -3.15 40.14 2.91
N SER A 23 -2.37 40.47 1.89
CA SER A 23 -1.79 39.50 0.95
C SER A 23 -0.78 38.58 1.63
N GLY A 24 0.15 39.13 2.42
CA GLY A 24 1.23 38.35 3.02
C GLY A 24 0.75 37.31 4.05
N ASP A 25 -0.21 37.69 4.91
CA ASP A 25 -0.78 36.79 5.91
C ASP A 25 -1.75 35.78 5.28
N ALA A 26 -2.49 36.17 4.23
CA ALA A 26 -3.40 35.29 3.51
C ALA A 26 -2.65 34.25 2.66
N GLU A 27 -1.51 34.60 2.04
CA GLU A 27 -0.67 33.64 1.31
C GLU A 27 0.01 32.64 2.26
N ALA A 28 0.54 33.11 3.40
CA ALA A 28 1.08 32.22 4.43
C ALA A 28 0.01 31.30 5.04
N GLN A 29 -1.21 31.81 5.28
CA GLN A 29 -2.34 31.01 5.77
C GLN A 29 -3.02 30.16 4.69
N ALA A 30 -2.90 30.51 3.40
CA ALA A 30 -3.36 29.70 2.28
C ALA A 30 -2.39 28.55 2.00
N ASN A 31 -1.07 28.77 2.09
CA ASN A 31 -0.09 27.69 2.03
C ASN A 31 -0.20 26.75 3.24
N ALA A 32 -0.62 27.26 4.40
CA ALA A 32 -0.97 26.44 5.56
C ALA A 32 -2.33 25.72 5.42
N ARG A 33 -3.19 26.13 4.48
CA ARG A 33 -4.47 25.49 4.19
C ARG A 33 -4.32 24.55 3.00
N LEU A 34 -4.31 23.25 3.32
CA LEU A 34 -4.69 22.16 2.42
C LEU A 34 -3.61 21.76 1.39
N ARG A 35 -2.42 21.37 1.84
CA ARG A 35 -1.85 20.20 1.17
C ARG A 35 -2.77 19.03 1.51
N PRO A 36 -3.33 18.31 0.51
CA PRO A 36 -3.92 17.01 0.80
C PRO A 36 -2.79 16.19 1.43
N GLN A 37 -2.95 15.87 2.72
CA GLN A 37 -1.98 15.05 3.42
C GLN A 37 -2.17 13.63 2.92
N ASN A 38 -1.50 13.35 1.81
CA ASN A 38 -1.47 12.04 1.20
C ASN A 38 -0.64 11.12 2.08
N GLY A 39 -1.03 9.84 2.09
CA GLY A 39 -0.38 8.83 2.93
C GLY A 39 -0.96 8.79 4.34
N GLY A 40 -0.11 8.40 5.29
CA GLY A 40 -0.52 8.02 6.63
C GLY A 40 -1.31 6.70 6.66
N VAL A 41 -1.45 6.16 7.87
CA VAL A 41 -2.16 4.90 8.13
C VAL A 41 -3.55 5.13 8.70
N LEU A 42 -4.39 4.10 8.66
CA LEU A 42 -5.69 4.15 9.31
C LEU A 42 -5.53 4.09 10.84
N PRO A 43 -6.46 4.68 11.62
CA PRO A 43 -6.35 4.70 13.08
C PRO A 43 -6.39 3.32 13.72
N GLY A 44 -7.00 2.35 13.03
CA GLY A 44 -7.11 0.96 13.46
C GLY A 44 -5.91 0.10 13.11
N THR A 45 -5.05 0.53 12.17
CA THR A 45 -3.89 -0.23 11.71
C THR A 45 -2.98 -0.55 12.89
N LEU A 46 -2.63 -1.83 13.04
CA LEU A 46 -1.67 -2.25 14.06
C LEU A 46 -0.26 -2.03 13.53
N ILE A 47 0.54 -1.32 14.30
CA ILE A 47 1.94 -1.02 14.05
C ILE A 47 2.78 -1.87 15.00
N GLU A 48 3.81 -2.50 14.48
CA GLU A 48 4.74 -3.25 15.30
C GLU A 48 5.61 -2.29 16.12
N THR A 49 5.69 -2.55 17.43
CA THR A 49 6.53 -1.80 18.37
C THR A 49 7.46 -2.77 19.09
N GLY A 50 8.48 -2.27 19.79
CA GLY A 50 9.37 -3.11 20.60
C GLY A 50 8.66 -3.89 21.73
N SER A 51 7.40 -3.55 22.02
CA SER A 51 6.54 -4.24 23.01
C SER A 51 5.44 -5.10 22.38
N GLY A 52 5.45 -5.28 21.06
CA GLY A 52 4.41 -5.94 20.28
C GLY A 52 3.54 -4.96 19.50
N PHE A 53 2.42 -5.45 18.95
CA PHE A 53 1.54 -4.63 18.11
C PHE A 53 0.76 -3.59 18.91
N LYS A 54 0.74 -2.35 18.42
CA LYS A 54 0.00 -1.22 18.98
C LYS A 54 -0.80 -0.55 17.87
N GLN A 55 -2.04 -0.16 18.14
CA GLN A 55 -2.82 0.59 17.15
C GLN A 55 -2.19 1.94 16.86
N ALA A 56 -2.22 2.38 15.59
CA ALA A 56 -1.69 3.67 15.17
C ALA A 56 -2.23 4.83 16.01
N ARG A 57 -3.53 4.79 16.39
CA ARG A 57 -4.15 5.82 17.25
C ARG A 57 -3.66 5.86 18.69
N ALA A 58 -2.97 4.82 19.14
CA ALA A 58 -2.43 4.73 20.48
C ALA A 58 -0.93 5.06 20.55
N LEU A 59 -0.28 5.26 19.39
CA LEU A 59 1.10 5.71 19.32
C LEU A 59 1.24 7.14 19.80
N ARG A 60 2.36 7.42 20.44
CA ARG A 60 2.73 8.73 20.97
C ARG A 60 4.20 9.01 20.63
N PRO A 61 4.60 10.29 20.55
CA PRO A 61 6.01 10.65 20.48
C PRO A 61 6.80 9.98 21.63
N GLY A 62 7.95 9.41 21.31
CA GLY A 62 8.77 8.61 22.22
C GLY A 62 8.50 7.10 22.22
N ASP A 63 7.43 6.63 21.56
CA ASP A 63 7.22 5.20 21.33
C ASP A 63 8.25 4.66 20.31
N MET A 64 8.69 3.41 20.49
CA MET A 64 9.63 2.74 19.58
C MET A 64 8.88 1.84 18.60
N VAL A 65 8.88 2.18 17.32
CA VAL A 65 8.26 1.41 16.23
C VAL A 65 9.30 0.55 15.51
N GLN A 66 8.90 -0.63 15.06
CA GLN A 66 9.75 -1.51 14.27
C GLN A 66 9.70 -1.06 12.80
N THR A 67 10.88 -0.76 12.27
CA THR A 67 11.09 -0.28 10.92
C THR A 67 11.73 -1.38 10.05
N PHE A 68 11.69 -1.18 8.74
CA PHE A 68 12.16 -2.15 7.77
C PHE A 68 13.67 -2.40 7.88
N ASP A 69 14.49 -1.35 7.80
CA ASP A 69 15.96 -1.42 7.83
C ASP A 69 16.57 -0.87 9.13
N GLY A 70 15.93 0.14 9.75
CA GLY A 70 16.43 0.85 10.92
C GLY A 70 16.25 0.12 12.26
N GLY A 71 15.55 -1.02 12.29
CA GLY A 71 15.19 -1.72 13.52
C GLY A 71 14.17 -0.94 14.36
N LEU A 72 14.39 -0.82 15.67
CA LEU A 72 13.52 -0.02 16.52
C LEU A 72 13.87 1.46 16.44
N ARG A 73 12.93 2.28 15.99
CA ARG A 73 13.07 3.73 15.82
C ARG A 73 12.07 4.50 16.66
N GLU A 74 12.49 5.66 17.17
CA GLU A 74 11.64 6.52 17.99
C GLU A 74 10.68 7.33 17.11
N VAL A 75 9.40 7.31 17.46
CA VAL A 75 8.39 8.20 16.90
C VAL A 75 8.66 9.62 17.42
N VAL A 76 9.00 10.54 16.52
CA VAL A 76 9.29 11.94 16.87
C VAL A 76 7.99 12.74 16.97
N ASN A 77 7.03 12.45 16.09
CA ASN A 77 5.78 13.19 16.04
C ASN A 77 4.63 12.32 15.51
N VAL A 78 3.41 12.64 15.91
CA VAL A 78 2.19 11.97 15.44
C VAL A 78 1.19 13.05 15.04
N ARG A 79 0.84 13.11 13.75
CA ARG A 79 -0.15 14.05 13.22
C ARG A 79 -1.43 13.34 12.86
N HIS A 80 -2.53 14.06 13.01
CA HIS A 80 -3.86 13.57 12.65
C HIS A 80 -4.44 14.44 11.56
N SER A 81 -4.98 13.83 10.51
CA SER A 81 -5.76 14.53 9.50
C SER A 81 -7.08 13.79 9.25
N VAL A 82 -8.12 14.50 8.83
CA VAL A 82 -9.42 13.89 8.53
C VAL A 82 -9.82 14.29 7.12
N PRO A 83 -9.49 13.48 6.10
CA PRO A 83 -9.93 13.73 4.74
C PRO A 83 -11.46 13.66 4.66
N ARG A 84 -12.03 14.41 3.69
CA ARG A 84 -13.49 14.43 3.48
C ARG A 84 -14.03 13.09 3.02
N LEU A 85 -13.26 12.39 2.18
CA LEU A 85 -13.56 11.09 1.62
C LEU A 85 -12.22 10.47 1.20
N THR A 86 -12.02 9.21 1.55
CA THR A 86 -10.84 8.42 1.23
C THR A 86 -11.26 7.30 0.28
N ALA A 87 -10.62 7.20 -0.88
CA ALA A 87 -10.74 5.99 -1.69
C ALA A 87 -9.98 4.84 -1.01
N MET A 88 -10.62 3.67 -0.96
CA MET A 88 -10.09 2.48 -0.32
C MET A 88 -9.72 1.44 -1.36
N VAL A 89 -8.76 0.58 -1.02
CA VAL A 89 -8.32 -0.56 -1.82
C VAL A 89 -8.33 -1.79 -0.92
N HIS A 90 -8.91 -2.87 -1.44
CA HIS A 90 -8.87 -4.19 -0.83
C HIS A 90 -7.61 -4.93 -1.31
N VAL A 91 -6.78 -5.34 -0.36
CA VAL A 91 -5.59 -6.14 -0.57
C VAL A 91 -5.87 -7.54 -0.04
N PRO A 92 -6.03 -8.56 -0.89
CA PRO A 92 -6.26 -9.92 -0.43
C PRO A 92 -5.00 -10.49 0.25
N ALA A 93 -5.17 -11.56 1.02
CA ALA A 93 -4.03 -12.26 1.63
C ALA A 93 -3.09 -12.79 0.53
N GLY A 94 -1.78 -12.65 0.77
CA GLY A 94 -0.71 -13.07 -0.13
C GLY A 94 -0.42 -12.10 -1.28
N ALA A 95 -1.17 -11.00 -1.43
CA ALA A 95 -1.00 -10.12 -2.58
C ALA A 95 0.34 -9.40 -2.60
N LEU A 96 0.79 -8.91 -1.44
CA LEU A 96 2.03 -8.15 -1.26
C LEU A 96 2.92 -8.78 -0.18
N GLY A 97 2.83 -10.11 -0.01
CA GLY A 97 3.49 -10.82 1.11
C GLY A 97 2.73 -10.75 2.43
N ASN A 98 1.50 -10.24 2.41
CA ASN A 98 0.67 -10.10 3.60
C ASN A 98 -0.06 -11.39 4.01
N ASP A 99 -0.11 -11.70 5.30
CA ASP A 99 -0.75 -12.92 5.82
C ASP A 99 -2.28 -12.85 5.88
N ALA A 100 -2.85 -11.65 5.87
CA ALA A 100 -4.28 -11.41 6.03
C ALA A 100 -4.78 -10.37 5.03
N ALA A 101 -6.06 -10.47 4.66
CA ALA A 101 -6.68 -9.46 3.80
C ALA A 101 -6.87 -8.14 4.56
N LEU A 102 -6.57 -7.02 3.89
CA LEU A 102 -6.56 -5.68 4.47
C LEU A 102 -7.32 -4.69 3.60
N GLU A 103 -7.95 -3.72 4.24
CA GLU A 103 -8.51 -2.55 3.56
C GLU A 103 -7.63 -1.35 3.86
N LEU A 104 -6.97 -0.86 2.81
CA LEU A 104 -5.98 0.19 2.92
C LEU A 104 -6.38 1.43 2.12
N PRO A 105 -5.86 2.60 2.50
CA PRO A 105 -6.01 3.80 1.71
C PRO A 105 -5.45 3.65 0.29
N SER A 106 -6.14 4.16 -0.74
CA SER A 106 -5.63 4.10 -2.12
C SER A 106 -4.31 4.86 -2.31
N ASP A 107 -4.10 5.91 -1.51
CA ASP A 107 -2.91 6.74 -1.50
C ASP A 107 -1.84 6.25 -0.52
N ALA A 108 -2.04 5.11 0.14
CA ALA A 108 -1.01 4.49 0.95
C ALA A 108 0.20 4.12 0.07
N ILE A 109 1.39 4.38 0.60
CA ILE A 109 2.65 3.98 -0.01
C ILE A 109 3.05 2.66 0.64
N VAL A 110 3.11 1.62 -0.18
CA VAL A 110 3.45 0.25 0.23
C VAL A 110 4.86 -0.06 -0.25
N ALA A 111 5.61 -0.80 0.54
CA ALA A 111 6.89 -1.34 0.10
C ALA A 111 6.66 -2.61 -0.72
N ILE A 112 7.50 -2.78 -1.73
CA ILE A 112 7.59 -3.96 -2.58
C ILE A 112 9.03 -4.42 -2.47
N GLU A 113 9.20 -5.61 -1.91
CA GLU A 113 10.51 -6.18 -1.61
C GLU A 113 10.72 -7.52 -2.33
N GLY A 114 11.97 -8.00 -2.31
CA GLY A 114 12.34 -9.32 -2.81
C GLY A 114 12.72 -9.33 -4.28
N ASP A 115 12.63 -10.52 -4.89
CA ASP A 115 13.13 -10.80 -6.24
C ASP A 115 12.48 -9.89 -7.30
N LEU A 116 11.20 -9.58 -7.14
CA LEU A 116 10.47 -8.72 -8.08
C LEU A 116 11.04 -7.29 -8.16
N ALA A 117 11.42 -6.70 -7.02
CA ALA A 117 12.00 -5.37 -6.98
C ALA A 117 13.43 -5.37 -7.56
N LEU A 118 14.20 -6.42 -7.22
CA LEU A 118 15.56 -6.62 -7.72
C LEU A 118 15.60 -6.83 -9.23
N ASP A 119 14.75 -7.69 -9.77
CA ASP A 119 14.76 -8.06 -11.18
C ASP A 119 14.28 -6.92 -12.09
N LEU A 120 13.32 -6.11 -11.63
CA LEU A 120 12.75 -5.01 -12.42
C LEU A 120 13.52 -3.69 -12.27
N PHE A 121 14.01 -3.38 -11.07
CA PHE A 121 14.56 -2.06 -10.74
C PHE A 121 16.00 -2.08 -10.21
N ASP A 122 16.61 -3.26 -10.05
CA ASP A 122 17.96 -3.42 -9.46
C ASP A 122 18.05 -2.82 -8.04
N LEU A 123 16.93 -2.84 -7.31
CA LEU A 123 16.80 -2.31 -5.96
C LEU A 123 16.23 -3.38 -5.02
N PRO A 124 16.74 -3.51 -3.79
CA PRO A 124 16.26 -4.53 -2.84
C PRO A 124 14.81 -4.27 -2.36
N VAL A 125 14.43 -2.99 -2.35
CA VAL A 125 13.09 -2.53 -1.98
C VAL A 125 12.76 -1.29 -2.80
N VAL A 126 11.53 -1.23 -3.27
CA VAL A 126 10.94 -0.08 -3.93
C VAL A 126 9.59 0.21 -3.28
N THR A 127 9.08 1.43 -3.44
CA THR A 127 7.77 1.80 -2.90
C THR A 127 6.83 2.20 -4.02
N ALA A 128 5.54 1.92 -3.85
CA ALA A 128 4.53 2.30 -4.83
C ALA A 128 3.25 2.76 -4.13
N LYS A 129 2.48 3.60 -4.82
CA LYS A 129 1.13 3.94 -4.38
C LYS A 129 0.20 2.75 -4.59
N LEU A 130 -0.57 2.41 -3.57
CA LEU A 130 -1.45 1.25 -3.62
C LEU A 130 -2.46 1.27 -4.77
N VAL A 131 -2.97 2.45 -5.15
CA VAL A 131 -3.87 2.63 -6.30
C VAL A 131 -3.26 2.17 -7.63
N ALA A 132 -1.93 2.27 -7.79
CA ALA A 132 -1.26 1.85 -9.01
C ALA A 132 -1.13 0.32 -9.13
N LEU A 133 -1.21 -0.39 -8.00
CA LEU A 133 -1.17 -1.85 -7.91
C LEU A 133 -2.53 -2.53 -8.13
N ILE A 134 -3.60 -1.77 -8.41
CA ILE A 134 -4.89 -2.38 -8.73
C ILE A 134 -4.74 -3.30 -9.95
N GLY A 135 -5.17 -4.56 -9.77
CA GLY A 135 -5.03 -5.64 -10.74
C GLY A 135 -3.85 -6.59 -10.48
N TYR A 136 -2.91 -6.23 -9.59
CA TYR A 136 -1.85 -7.13 -9.16
C TYR A 136 -2.37 -8.09 -8.08
N ASN A 137 -2.13 -9.40 -8.24
CA ASN A 137 -2.48 -10.45 -7.26
C ASN A 137 -3.87 -10.32 -6.61
N GLY A 138 -4.89 -9.91 -7.39
CA GLY A 138 -6.26 -9.76 -6.91
C GLY A 138 -6.58 -8.47 -6.14
N ILE A 139 -5.66 -7.49 -6.08
CA ILE A 139 -5.90 -6.18 -5.49
C ILE A 139 -7.02 -5.45 -6.24
N THR A 140 -8.04 -4.97 -5.51
CA THR A 140 -9.24 -4.37 -6.08
C THR A 140 -9.67 -3.10 -5.33
N THR A 141 -10.44 -2.23 -6.00
CA THR A 141 -11.01 -1.04 -5.36
C THR A 141 -12.08 -1.41 -4.34
N ALA A 142 -12.08 -0.73 -3.19
CA ALA A 142 -13.09 -0.88 -2.14
C ALA A 142 -13.96 0.39 -2.01
N LEU A 143 -15.02 0.31 -1.19
CA LEU A 143 -15.93 1.44 -0.97
C LEU A 143 -15.16 2.60 -0.31
N PRO A 144 -15.31 3.85 -0.80
CA PRO A 144 -14.64 4.97 -0.18
C PRO A 144 -15.22 5.26 1.21
N GLU A 145 -14.34 5.60 2.16
CA GLU A 145 -14.70 5.80 3.55
C GLU A 145 -14.32 7.19 4.08
N ARG A 146 -14.92 7.57 5.20
CA ARG A 146 -14.62 8.82 5.91
C ARG A 146 -13.86 8.51 7.19
N LEU A 147 -12.59 8.11 7.03
CA LEU A 147 -11.71 7.78 8.15
C LEU A 147 -10.66 8.86 8.37
N ALA A 148 -10.23 9.00 9.63
CA ALA A 148 -9.06 9.81 9.96
C ALA A 148 -7.78 9.15 9.42
N ARG A 149 -6.71 9.92 9.31
CA ARG A 149 -5.35 9.50 9.02
C ARG A 149 -4.47 9.78 10.21
N ILE A 150 -3.51 8.89 10.41
CA ILE A 150 -2.45 9.07 11.38
C ILE A 150 -1.14 9.04 10.62
N HIS A 151 -0.41 10.15 10.71
CA HIS A 151 0.93 10.29 10.16
C HIS A 151 1.93 10.12 11.29
N ILE A 152 2.80 9.12 11.15
CA ILE A 152 3.81 8.76 12.13
C ILE A 152 5.15 9.24 11.57
N GLU A 153 5.75 10.23 12.22
CA GLU A 153 7.01 10.82 11.78
C GLU A 153 8.16 10.30 12.65
N CYS A 154 9.16 9.69 12.02
CA CYS A 154 10.44 9.32 12.62
C CYS A 154 11.48 10.42 12.38
N ALA A 155 12.69 10.26 12.92
CA ALA A 155 13.78 11.22 12.71
C ALA A 155 14.31 11.22 11.27
N GLU A 156 14.27 10.06 10.64
CA GLU A 156 14.62 9.81 9.24
C GLU A 156 13.40 9.19 8.54
N GLU A 157 13.44 9.08 7.21
CA GLU A 157 12.41 8.35 6.49
C GLU A 157 12.50 6.87 6.82
N GLU A 158 11.37 6.30 7.25
CA GLU A 158 11.31 4.93 7.74
C GLU A 158 10.04 4.26 7.22
N LEU A 159 10.19 3.02 6.75
CA LEU A 159 9.07 2.14 6.45
C LEU A 159 8.73 1.33 7.70
N VAL A 160 7.45 1.24 8.05
CA VAL A 160 6.99 0.69 9.32
C VAL A 160 6.27 -0.64 9.10
N TRP A 161 6.61 -1.63 9.93
CA TRP A 161 5.91 -2.91 9.96
C TRP A 161 4.51 -2.79 10.55
N CYS A 162 3.55 -3.32 9.81
CA CYS A 162 2.13 -3.25 10.10
C CYS A 162 1.50 -4.65 10.22
N GLU A 163 0.22 -4.70 10.56
CA GLU A 163 -0.53 -5.95 10.62
C GLU A 163 -0.41 -6.80 9.35
N GLY A 164 -0.38 -8.11 9.56
CA GLY A 164 -0.31 -9.08 8.48
C GLY A 164 1.00 -9.04 7.70
N GLY A 165 2.10 -8.54 8.27
CA GLY A 165 3.40 -8.51 7.58
C GLY A 165 3.51 -7.43 6.51
N MET A 166 2.61 -6.44 6.48
CA MET A 166 2.71 -5.33 5.55
C MET A 166 3.79 -4.34 5.98
N VAL A 167 4.52 -3.80 4.99
CA VAL A 167 5.45 -2.70 5.19
C VAL A 167 4.90 -1.45 4.51
N LEU A 168 4.65 -0.40 5.29
CA LEU A 168 4.01 0.83 4.83
C LEU A 168 4.85 2.06 5.17
N ASN A 169 4.82 3.09 4.31
CA ASN A 169 5.24 4.42 4.73
C ASN A 169 4.06 5.08 5.49
N ALA A 170 4.27 5.28 6.79
CA ALA A 170 3.27 5.85 7.68
C ALA A 170 3.39 7.37 7.86
N ALA A 171 4.41 8.01 7.28
CA ALA A 171 4.60 9.44 7.30
C ALA A 171 3.75 10.14 6.22
N GLU A 172 3.85 11.47 6.17
CA GLU A 172 3.32 12.23 5.04
C GLU A 172 4.16 11.92 3.80
N ALA A 173 3.51 11.64 2.67
CA ALA A 173 4.21 11.28 1.44
C ALA A 173 5.10 12.43 0.95
N GLU A 174 6.41 12.22 0.99
CA GLU A 174 7.40 13.14 0.40
C GLU A 174 7.67 12.77 -1.06
N THR A 175 8.08 13.76 -1.87
CA THR A 175 8.31 13.55 -3.31
C THR A 175 9.75 13.13 -3.62
N GLU A 176 10.65 13.29 -2.65
CA GLU A 176 12.07 12.96 -2.75
C GLU A 176 12.44 12.29 -1.42
N GLY A 177 12.38 10.96 -1.41
CA GLY A 177 12.64 10.12 -0.25
C GLY A 177 13.89 9.27 -0.41
N PHE A 178 14.31 8.62 0.67
CA PHE A 178 15.32 7.57 0.71
C PHE A 178 14.89 6.33 -0.10
N TYR A 179 13.60 5.97 -0.02
CA TYR A 179 13.07 4.85 -0.81
C TYR A 179 12.53 5.36 -2.14
N GLU A 180 12.89 4.65 -3.22
CA GLU A 180 12.43 5.00 -4.56
C GLU A 180 10.90 4.84 -4.63
N LEU A 181 10.20 5.92 -4.94
CA LEU A 181 8.75 5.91 -5.16
C LEU A 181 8.47 5.77 -6.65
N LEU A 182 8.08 4.57 -7.04
CA LEU A 182 7.81 4.23 -8.43
C LEU A 182 6.69 5.10 -9.01
N ASP A 183 6.89 5.52 -10.25
CA ASP A 183 5.85 6.18 -11.01
C ASP A 183 4.78 5.17 -11.48
N LEU A 184 3.75 5.68 -12.16
CA LEU A 184 2.67 4.83 -12.64
C LEU A 184 3.13 3.83 -13.71
N ALA A 185 4.07 4.20 -14.59
CA ALA A 185 4.55 3.34 -15.66
C ALA A 185 5.42 2.21 -15.10
N GLU A 186 6.29 2.52 -14.15
CA GLU A 186 7.12 1.56 -13.42
C GLU A 186 6.26 0.60 -12.60
N THR A 187 5.30 1.13 -11.84
CA THR A 187 4.37 0.27 -11.07
C THR A 187 3.56 -0.65 -11.99
N ARG A 188 3.29 -0.26 -13.24
CA ARG A 188 2.59 -1.14 -14.19
C ARG A 188 3.44 -2.31 -14.65
N GLN A 189 4.77 -2.19 -14.68
CA GLN A 189 5.66 -3.32 -14.97
C GLN A 189 5.52 -4.42 -13.90
N ILE A 190 5.35 -4.03 -12.63
CA ILE A 190 5.07 -4.96 -11.52
C ILE A 190 3.74 -5.69 -11.74
N VAL A 191 2.68 -4.95 -12.11
CA VAL A 191 1.35 -5.52 -12.39
C VAL A 191 1.41 -6.52 -13.55
N GLU A 192 2.19 -6.20 -14.58
CA GLU A 192 2.39 -7.05 -15.76
C GLU A 192 3.20 -8.30 -15.42
N ALA A 193 4.28 -8.17 -14.64
CA ALA A 193 5.08 -9.30 -14.16
C ALA A 193 4.25 -10.29 -13.35
N GLY A 194 3.46 -9.82 -12.37
CA GLY A 194 2.59 -10.71 -11.59
C GLY A 194 1.50 -11.40 -12.41
N ARG A 195 1.07 -10.81 -13.54
CA ARG A 195 0.12 -11.45 -14.45
C ARG A 195 0.76 -12.61 -15.22
N ILE A 196 2.04 -12.49 -15.58
CA ILE A 196 2.79 -13.55 -16.26
C ILE A 196 2.96 -14.73 -15.32
N GLU A 197 3.43 -14.49 -14.08
CA GLU A 197 3.59 -15.53 -13.06
C GLU A 197 2.28 -16.29 -12.78
N ALA A 198 1.16 -15.56 -12.68
CA ALA A 198 -0.14 -16.19 -12.50
C ALA A 198 -0.47 -17.11 -13.70
N THR A 199 -0.20 -16.67 -14.93
CA THR A 199 -0.47 -17.46 -16.15
C THR A 199 0.39 -18.73 -16.20
N GLU A 200 1.69 -18.63 -15.92
CA GLU A 200 2.60 -19.78 -15.88
C GLU A 200 2.20 -20.79 -14.79
N THR A 201 1.72 -20.31 -13.63
CA THR A 201 1.21 -21.19 -12.57
C THR A 201 -0.02 -21.98 -13.02
N PHE A 202 -0.95 -21.35 -13.75
CA PHE A 202 -2.13 -22.04 -14.30
C PHE A 202 -1.75 -23.09 -15.36
N GLU A 203 -0.74 -22.84 -16.19
CA GLU A 203 -0.28 -23.82 -17.19
C GLU A 203 0.35 -25.06 -16.53
N ILE A 204 1.07 -24.89 -15.41
CA ILE A 204 1.66 -26.01 -14.65
C ILE A 204 0.59 -26.87 -13.97
N ASP A 205 -0.48 -26.27 -13.44
CA ASP A 205 -1.58 -27.01 -12.80
C ASP A 205 -2.38 -27.84 -13.83
N GLU A 206 -2.59 -27.35 -15.06
CA GLU A 206 -3.24 -28.12 -16.14
C GLU A 206 -2.41 -29.37 -16.53
N ASP A 207 -1.08 -29.24 -16.63
CA ASP A 207 -0.18 -30.36 -16.91
C ASP A 207 -0.10 -31.37 -15.73
N ALA A 208 -0.33 -30.92 -14.49
CA ALA A 208 -0.35 -31.77 -13.30
C ALA A 208 -1.66 -32.57 -13.16
N GLU A 209 -2.80 -32.00 -13.55
CA GLU A 209 -4.10 -32.70 -13.57
C GLU A 209 -4.14 -33.83 -14.63
N ASP A 210 -3.37 -33.72 -15.71
CA ASP A 210 -3.22 -34.77 -16.72
C ASP A 210 -2.42 -36.00 -16.22
N ALA A 211 -1.63 -35.85 -15.13
CA ALA A 211 -0.90 -36.97 -14.54
C ALA A 211 -1.81 -37.92 -13.70
N ASP A 212 -2.92 -37.42 -13.15
CA ASP A 212 -3.85 -38.20 -12.33
C ASP A 212 -4.99 -38.85 -13.14
N PHE A 213 -5.20 -38.47 -14.41
CA PHE A 213 -6.19 -39.12 -15.27
C PHE A 213 -5.74 -40.50 -15.80
N PHE A 214 -4.44 -40.80 -15.80
CA PHE A 214 -3.91 -42.13 -16.11
C PHE A 214 -3.74 -43.01 -14.86
N GLY A 215 -4.69 -42.97 -13.93
CA GLY A 215 -4.87 -43.91 -12.83
C GLY A 215 -5.14 -45.37 -13.25
N VAL A 216 -4.44 -45.87 -14.26
CA VAL A 216 -4.28 -47.30 -14.52
C VAL A 216 -2.99 -47.71 -13.80
N GLU A 217 -3.06 -47.90 -12.48
CA GLU A 217 -2.21 -48.90 -11.87
C GLU A 217 -2.55 -50.21 -12.59
N ALA A 218 -1.64 -50.67 -13.45
CA ALA A 218 -1.72 -51.98 -14.04
C ALA A 218 -1.68 -53.00 -12.90
N ALA A 219 -2.87 -53.39 -12.42
CA ALA A 219 -2.99 -54.50 -11.50
C ALA A 219 -2.26 -55.69 -12.14
N PRO A 220 -1.34 -56.36 -11.42
CA PRO A 220 -0.63 -57.50 -11.97
C PRO A 220 -1.68 -58.53 -12.39
N ALA A 221 -1.63 -58.94 -13.66
CA ALA A 221 -2.54 -59.95 -14.20
C ALA A 221 -2.54 -61.16 -13.27
N PRO A 222 -3.72 -61.71 -12.91
CA PRO A 222 -3.77 -62.86 -12.00
C PRO A 222 -2.97 -64.00 -12.61
N ALA A 223 -2.05 -64.56 -11.82
CA ALA A 223 -1.24 -65.70 -12.24
C ALA A 223 -2.16 -66.87 -12.59
N PHE A 224 -2.08 -67.35 -13.83
CA PHE A 224 -2.81 -68.52 -14.29
C PHE A 224 -2.23 -69.77 -13.62
N ASP A 225 -2.96 -70.35 -12.67
CA ASP A 225 -2.58 -71.59 -12.01
C ASP A 225 -3.20 -72.79 -12.78
N PRO A 226 -2.41 -73.72 -13.33
CA PRO A 226 -2.94 -74.83 -14.14
C PRO A 226 -3.90 -75.78 -13.38
N ILE A 227 -4.04 -75.63 -12.06
CA ILE A 227 -4.99 -76.36 -11.22
C ILE A 227 -6.43 -75.82 -11.37
N ASP A 228 -6.63 -74.56 -11.81
CA ASP A 228 -7.96 -73.95 -11.91
C ASP A 228 -8.84 -74.54 -13.02
N LEU A 229 -8.25 -75.24 -14.00
CA LEU A 229 -8.97 -76.01 -15.02
C LEU A 229 -9.67 -77.27 -14.48
N LEU A 230 -9.24 -77.76 -13.31
CA LEU A 230 -9.79 -78.97 -12.70
C LEU A 230 -11.04 -78.71 -11.84
N PHE A 231 -11.27 -77.46 -11.42
CA PHE A 231 -12.37 -77.09 -10.51
C PHE A 231 -13.38 -76.06 -11.05
N GLY A 232 -13.35 -75.77 -12.36
CA GLY A 232 -14.47 -75.13 -13.05
C GLY A 232 -14.85 -73.72 -12.56
N ARG A 233 -13.88 -72.90 -12.13
CA ARG A 233 -14.14 -71.58 -11.53
C ARG A 233 -14.40 -70.42 -12.51
N TYR A 234 -14.36 -70.66 -13.83
CA TYR A 234 -14.65 -69.65 -14.85
C TYR A 234 -15.68 -70.16 -15.87
N ALA A 235 -16.89 -70.47 -15.40
CA ALA A 235 -18.06 -70.65 -16.26
C ALA A 235 -19.21 -69.80 -15.73
N ALA A 236 -19.27 -68.54 -16.17
CA ALA A 236 -20.45 -67.68 -16.25
C ALA A 236 -20.10 -66.47 -17.13
#